data_AF-A0A832CSJ4-F1
#
_entry.id   AF-A0A832CSJ4-F1
#
_cell.length_a   1.000
_cell.length_b   1.000
_cell.length_c   1.000
_cell.angle_alpha   90.00
_cell.angle_beta   90.00
_cell.angle_gamma   90.00
#
_symmetry.space_group_name_H-M   'P 1'
#
loop_
_entity.id
_entity.type
_entity.pdbx_description
1 polymer ?
#
loop_
_entity_poly.entity_id
_entity_poly.type
_entity_poly.pdbx_seq_one_letter_code
_entity_poly.pdbx_strand_id
1 'polypeptide(L)'
;MIFVAGGGFYGAIAVSKLKNRDTVVVVDVNEECYAKTYVECIAKNLDEALNDRCRSTLVIGDAVKVFLDLVSKGFVPYVVVPAIPRHFAGEVTYSYLKLRGCIIKPYSGTLDEVVEILKNFGVEAKADTANGVVVASYMPFNLRCKQSCDEPQVCPITGKIKAIPLHELMGLVLIEVADETVVFESKFIAEGVGGFSGYELAEALKNLASLCRGSLVAVATACACHGLANFFAVG
;
A
#
# COMPACT_ATOMS: atom_id res chain seq x y z
N MET A 1 6.38 -15.80 -2.73
CA MET A 1 5.97 -15.04 -3.91
C MET A 1 5.86 -13.55 -3.57
N ILE A 2 6.10 -12.68 -4.55
CA ILE A 2 5.85 -11.24 -4.50
C ILE A 2 4.54 -10.95 -5.23
N PHE A 3 3.69 -10.13 -4.62
CA PHE A 3 2.47 -9.64 -5.24
C PHE A 3 2.65 -8.19 -5.69
N VAL A 4 2.41 -7.90 -6.97
CA VAL A 4 2.49 -6.55 -7.54
C VAL A 4 1.08 -6.10 -7.91
N ALA A 5 0.56 -5.11 -7.19
CA ALA A 5 -0.76 -4.54 -7.47
C ALA A 5 -0.61 -3.45 -8.54
N GLY A 6 -0.97 -3.75 -9.79
CA GLY A 6 -0.85 -2.84 -10.94
C GLY A 6 0.32 -3.20 -11.86
N GLY A 7 0.05 -3.25 -13.16
CA GLY A 7 0.97 -3.59 -14.24
C GLY A 7 1.41 -2.37 -15.09
N GLY A 8 1.15 -1.15 -14.63
CA GLY A 8 1.65 0.08 -15.26
C GLY A 8 3.17 0.24 -15.17
N PHE A 9 3.69 1.45 -15.35
CA PHE A 9 5.13 1.74 -15.37
C PHE A 9 5.90 1.17 -14.16
N TYR A 10 5.44 1.46 -12.93
CA TYR A 10 6.11 0.99 -11.71
C TYR A 10 5.96 -0.53 -11.50
N GLY A 11 4.81 -1.10 -11.87
CA GLY A 11 4.60 -2.55 -11.83
C GLY A 11 5.51 -3.30 -12.77
N ALA A 12 5.68 -2.79 -14.00
CA ALA A 12 6.60 -3.32 -14.98
C ALA A 12 8.06 -3.29 -14.50
N ILE A 13 8.48 -2.18 -13.87
CA ILE A 13 9.80 -2.09 -13.22
C ILE A 13 9.94 -3.18 -12.15
N ALA A 14 8.95 -3.34 -11.27
CA ALA A 14 8.98 -4.35 -10.22
C ALA A 14 9.15 -5.77 -10.80
N VAL A 15 8.35 -6.16 -11.80
CA VAL A 15 8.48 -7.46 -12.46
C VAL A 15 9.88 -7.62 -13.08
N SER A 16 10.36 -6.61 -13.83
CA SER A 16 11.65 -6.66 -14.51
C SER A 16 12.83 -6.90 -13.56
N LYS A 17 12.78 -6.32 -12.36
CA LYS A 17 13.86 -6.40 -11.35
C LYS A 17 13.78 -7.67 -10.50
N LEU A 18 12.57 -8.20 -10.28
CA LEU A 18 12.34 -9.23 -9.26
C LEU A 18 12.17 -10.66 -9.83
N LYS A 19 11.71 -10.80 -11.08
CA LYS A 19 11.35 -12.12 -11.67
C LYS A 19 12.48 -13.16 -11.73
N ASN A 20 13.73 -12.72 -11.71
CA ASN A 20 14.89 -13.63 -11.75
C ASN A 20 15.24 -14.22 -10.38
N ARG A 21 14.76 -13.59 -9.29
CA ARG A 21 15.06 -13.99 -7.91
C ARG A 21 13.87 -14.70 -7.27
N ASP A 22 12.66 -14.24 -7.60
CA ASP A 22 11.43 -14.64 -6.92
C ASP A 22 10.30 -14.92 -7.89
N THR A 23 9.30 -15.70 -7.44
CA THR A 23 8.02 -15.81 -8.14
C THR A 23 7.22 -14.53 -7.96
N VAL A 24 6.87 -13.86 -9.07
CA VAL A 24 6.15 -12.59 -9.11
C VAL A 24 4.77 -12.78 -9.74
N VAL A 25 3.74 -12.40 -9.01
CA VAL A 25 2.38 -12.28 -9.55
C VAL A 25 2.07 -10.80 -9.66
N VAL A 26 1.91 -10.30 -10.88
CA VAL A 26 1.44 -8.93 -11.15
C VAL A 26 -0.02 -8.99 -11.55
N VAL A 27 -0.82 -8.08 -10.99
CA VAL A 27 -2.26 -8.04 -11.26
C VAL A 27 -2.63 -6.71 -11.86
N ASP A 28 -3.29 -6.72 -13.02
CA ASP A 28 -3.83 -5.52 -13.65
C ASP A 28 -5.15 -5.85 -14.35
N VAL A 29 -6.05 -4.88 -14.42
CA VAL A 29 -7.32 -5.02 -15.15
C VAL A 29 -7.11 -4.97 -16.67
N ASN A 30 -6.01 -4.38 -17.12
CA ASN A 30 -5.64 -4.28 -18.52
C ASN A 30 -4.57 -5.33 -18.88
N GLU A 31 -4.93 -6.27 -19.73
CA GLU A 31 -4.00 -7.27 -20.28
C GLU A 31 -2.82 -6.59 -21.00
N GLU A 32 -3.05 -5.50 -21.72
CA GLU A 32 -2.03 -4.76 -22.47
C GLU A 32 -1.25 -3.76 -21.59
N CYS A 33 -1.21 -3.97 -20.28
CA CYS A 33 -0.40 -3.16 -19.37
C CYS A 33 1.11 -3.32 -19.66
N TYR A 34 1.92 -2.39 -19.17
CA TYR A 34 3.36 -2.37 -19.45
C TYR A 34 4.07 -3.63 -18.93
N ALA A 35 3.58 -4.21 -17.83
CA ALA A 35 4.12 -5.43 -17.24
C ALA A 35 4.00 -6.65 -18.14
N LYS A 36 3.06 -6.67 -19.11
CA LYS A 36 2.91 -7.75 -20.11
C LYS A 36 4.22 -8.11 -20.80
N THR A 37 5.05 -7.10 -21.08
CA THR A 37 6.35 -7.28 -21.75
C THR A 37 7.42 -7.95 -20.89
N TYR A 38 7.23 -8.01 -19.58
CA TYR A 38 8.21 -8.52 -18.63
C TYR A 38 7.83 -9.86 -18.01
N VAL A 39 6.56 -10.26 -18.06
CA VAL A 39 6.09 -11.54 -17.52
C VAL A 39 6.35 -12.69 -18.49
N GLU A 40 6.44 -13.91 -17.95
CA GLU A 40 6.55 -15.15 -18.74
C GLU A 40 5.18 -15.63 -19.21
N CYS A 41 4.15 -15.44 -18.38
CA CYS A 41 2.81 -15.98 -18.60
C CYS A 41 1.73 -14.95 -18.32
N ILE A 42 0.57 -15.18 -18.94
CA ILE A 42 -0.65 -14.39 -18.74
C ILE A 42 -1.75 -15.37 -18.35
N ALA A 43 -2.38 -15.11 -17.21
CA ALA A 43 -3.47 -15.89 -16.66
C ALA A 43 -4.73 -15.03 -16.58
N LYS A 44 -5.89 -15.60 -16.92
CA LYS A 44 -7.17 -14.89 -16.89
C LYS A 44 -7.73 -14.72 -15.49
N ASN A 45 -7.21 -15.47 -14.53
CA ASN A 45 -7.63 -15.47 -13.13
C ASN A 45 -6.51 -16.04 -12.24
N LEU A 46 -6.72 -15.99 -10.94
CA LEU A 46 -5.74 -16.48 -9.96
C LEU A 46 -5.53 -17.99 -10.04
N ASP A 47 -6.58 -18.78 -10.26
CA ASP A 47 -6.48 -20.24 -10.30
C ASP A 47 -5.58 -20.71 -11.45
N GLU A 48 -5.70 -20.10 -12.63
CA GLU A 48 -4.77 -20.32 -13.74
C GLU A 48 -3.33 -20.00 -13.32
N ALA A 49 -3.10 -18.83 -12.72
CA ALA A 49 -1.76 -18.40 -12.32
C ALA A 49 -1.10 -19.28 -11.26
N LEU A 50 -1.88 -19.85 -10.33
CA LEU A 50 -1.36 -20.77 -9.30
C LEU A 50 -1.02 -22.16 -9.84
N ASN A 51 -1.63 -22.55 -10.97
CA ASN A 51 -1.34 -23.82 -11.64
C ASN A 51 -0.18 -23.71 -12.64
N ASP A 52 0.12 -22.51 -13.10
CA ASP A 52 1.24 -22.24 -14.00
C ASP A 52 2.60 -22.43 -13.31
N ARG A 53 3.60 -22.86 -14.10
CA ARG A 53 4.99 -23.03 -13.62
C ARG A 53 5.87 -21.81 -13.88
N CYS A 54 5.26 -20.69 -14.23
CA CYS A 54 5.95 -19.47 -14.63
C CYS A 54 6.47 -18.73 -13.39
N ARG A 55 7.67 -18.15 -13.48
CA ARG A 55 8.22 -17.32 -12.39
C ARG A 55 7.60 -15.93 -12.37
N SER A 56 7.05 -15.48 -13.48
CA SER A 56 6.35 -14.21 -13.54
C SER A 56 5.05 -14.34 -14.33
N THR A 57 3.94 -14.00 -13.69
CA THR A 57 2.60 -14.15 -14.27
C THR A 57 1.84 -12.85 -14.14
N LEU A 58 1.27 -12.37 -15.25
CA LEU A 58 0.24 -11.33 -15.25
C LEU A 58 -1.12 -11.99 -15.05
N VAL A 59 -1.80 -11.64 -13.97
CA VAL A 59 -3.19 -12.01 -13.72
C VAL A 59 -4.08 -10.86 -14.15
N ILE A 60 -5.03 -11.15 -15.05
CA ILE A 60 -6.02 -10.16 -15.48
C ILE A 60 -7.10 -10.06 -14.40
N GLY A 61 -7.18 -8.91 -13.72
CA GLY A 61 -8.18 -8.71 -12.67
C GLY A 61 -7.98 -7.47 -11.81
N ASP A 62 -8.91 -7.26 -10.89
CA ASP A 62 -8.78 -6.21 -9.87
C ASP A 62 -7.79 -6.67 -8.79
N ALA A 63 -6.73 -5.90 -8.57
CA ALA A 63 -5.65 -6.28 -7.65
C ALA A 63 -6.12 -6.51 -6.21
N VAL A 64 -7.13 -5.76 -5.74
CA VAL A 64 -7.68 -5.93 -4.38
C VAL A 64 -8.43 -7.25 -4.28
N LYS A 65 -9.32 -7.54 -5.24
CA LYS A 65 -10.06 -8.81 -5.27
C LYS A 65 -9.13 -10.01 -5.38
N VAL A 66 -8.15 -9.95 -6.28
CA VAL A 66 -7.19 -11.05 -6.47
C VAL A 66 -6.32 -11.27 -5.23
N PHE A 67 -5.89 -10.21 -4.56
CA PHE A 67 -5.14 -10.35 -3.30
C PHE A 67 -5.98 -11.02 -2.21
N LEU A 68 -7.25 -10.62 -2.06
CA LEU A 68 -8.15 -11.23 -1.08
C LEU A 68 -8.42 -12.70 -1.39
N ASP A 69 -8.60 -13.06 -2.66
CA ASP A 69 -8.76 -14.44 -3.09
C ASP A 69 -7.49 -15.27 -2.79
N LEU A 70 -6.31 -14.73 -3.10
CA LEU A 70 -5.01 -15.33 -2.82
C LEU A 70 -4.84 -15.66 -1.33
N VAL A 71 -5.09 -14.69 -0.45
CA VAL A 71 -5.00 -14.86 1.00
C VAL A 71 -6.06 -15.85 1.50
N SER A 72 -7.28 -15.84 0.94
CA SER A 72 -8.35 -16.76 1.32
C SER A 72 -8.02 -18.23 0.99
N LYS A 73 -7.25 -18.45 -0.09
CA LYS A 73 -6.74 -19.77 -0.50
C LYS A 73 -5.49 -20.20 0.28
N GLY A 74 -5.06 -19.42 1.27
CA GLY A 74 -3.92 -19.73 2.14
C GLY A 74 -2.57 -19.31 1.58
N PHE A 75 -2.53 -18.59 0.46
CA PHE A 75 -1.29 -18.05 -0.09
C PHE A 75 -1.09 -16.61 0.41
N VAL A 76 -0.03 -16.37 1.17
CA VAL A 76 0.32 -15.03 1.63
C VAL A 76 1.62 -14.61 0.97
N PRO A 77 1.64 -13.52 0.17
CA PRO A 77 2.88 -13.03 -0.40
C PRO A 77 3.76 -12.47 0.72
N TYR A 78 5.08 -12.67 0.63
CA TYR A 78 5.97 -12.11 1.65
C TYR A 78 6.20 -10.60 1.42
N VAL A 79 6.07 -10.13 0.18
CA VAL A 79 6.12 -8.71 -0.19
C VAL A 79 4.94 -8.36 -1.08
N VAL A 80 4.34 -7.20 -0.80
CA VAL A 80 3.37 -6.52 -1.64
C VAL A 80 4.00 -5.25 -2.20
N VAL A 81 3.99 -5.09 -3.52
CA VAL A 81 4.39 -3.88 -4.24
C VAL A 81 3.13 -3.13 -4.67
N PRO A 82 2.76 -2.01 -4.02
CA PRO A 82 1.59 -1.22 -4.40
C PRO A 82 1.93 -0.30 -5.59
N ALA A 83 1.57 -0.72 -6.81
CA ALA A 83 1.83 0.02 -8.05
C ALA A 83 0.55 0.58 -8.72
N ILE A 84 -0.57 0.66 -7.98
CA ILE A 84 -1.81 1.33 -8.38
C ILE A 84 -1.86 2.77 -7.83
N PRO A 85 -2.55 3.71 -8.50
CA PRO A 85 -2.67 5.11 -8.05
C PRO A 85 -3.72 5.29 -6.94
N ARG A 86 -3.78 4.37 -5.97
CA ARG A 86 -4.71 4.35 -4.83
C ARG A 86 -4.02 3.70 -3.63
N HIS A 87 -4.57 3.88 -2.42
CA HIS A 87 -4.03 3.22 -1.23
C HIS A 87 -4.36 1.71 -1.22
N PHE A 88 -3.46 0.87 -1.73
CA PHE A 88 -3.72 -0.57 -1.82
C PHE A 88 -4.08 -1.21 -0.47
N ALA A 89 -3.29 -0.99 0.60
CA ALA A 89 -3.57 -1.59 1.91
C ALA A 89 -4.90 -1.09 2.52
N GLY A 90 -5.22 0.20 2.35
CA GLY A 90 -6.51 0.77 2.74
C GLY A 90 -7.68 0.13 2.00
N GLU A 91 -7.57 -0.07 0.68
CA GLU A 91 -8.64 -0.67 -0.11
C GLU A 91 -8.84 -2.17 0.14
N VAL A 92 -7.74 -2.90 0.35
CA VAL A 92 -7.79 -4.29 0.80
C VAL A 92 -8.49 -4.39 2.13
N THR A 93 -8.17 -3.51 3.08
CA THR A 93 -8.82 -3.48 4.40
C THR A 93 -10.31 -3.16 4.28
N TYR A 94 -10.67 -2.12 3.53
CA TYR A 94 -12.06 -1.73 3.29
C TYR A 94 -12.87 -2.91 2.70
N SER A 95 -12.33 -3.53 1.66
CA SER A 95 -12.98 -4.64 0.95
C SER A 95 -13.10 -5.88 1.83
N TYR A 96 -12.05 -6.19 2.60
CA TYR A 96 -12.05 -7.32 3.53
C TYR A 96 -13.12 -7.18 4.60
N LEU A 97 -13.17 -6.03 5.29
CA LEU A 97 -14.16 -5.80 6.36
C LEU A 97 -15.59 -5.82 5.81
N LYS A 98 -15.81 -5.26 4.62
CA LYS A 98 -17.11 -5.33 3.93
C LYS A 98 -17.52 -6.77 3.61
N LEU A 99 -16.61 -7.61 3.12
CA LEU A 99 -16.87 -9.04 2.88
C LEU A 99 -17.18 -9.82 4.16
N ARG A 100 -16.67 -9.36 5.32
CA ARG A 100 -16.98 -9.93 6.64
C ARG A 100 -18.31 -9.45 7.22
N GLY A 101 -19.04 -8.60 6.50
CA GLY A 101 -20.34 -8.09 6.91
C GLY A 101 -20.26 -6.88 7.84
N CYS A 102 -19.08 -6.28 8.06
CA CYS A 102 -19.02 -5.01 8.76
C CYS A 102 -19.63 -3.90 7.87
N ILE A 103 -20.38 -2.98 8.48
CA ILE A 103 -20.71 -1.70 7.85
C ILE A 103 -19.48 -0.81 7.98
N ILE A 104 -18.95 -0.35 6.85
CA ILE A 104 -17.71 0.43 6.80
C ILE A 104 -17.86 1.61 5.82
N LYS A 105 -17.42 2.78 6.25
CA LYS A 105 -17.45 4.02 5.46
C LYS A 105 -16.17 4.84 5.67
N PRO A 106 -15.72 5.60 4.66
CA PRO A 106 -14.70 6.62 4.87
C PRO A 106 -15.07 7.56 6.03
N TYR A 107 -14.08 7.93 6.83
CA TYR A 107 -14.23 8.87 7.93
C TYR A 107 -13.34 10.08 7.74
N SER A 108 -13.90 11.28 7.92
CA SER A 108 -13.19 12.55 7.69
C SER A 108 -13.03 13.41 8.94
N GLY A 109 -13.61 13.02 10.07
CA GLY A 109 -13.72 13.89 11.26
C GLY A 109 -12.39 14.24 11.94
N THR A 110 -11.32 13.48 11.69
CA THR A 110 -9.98 13.69 12.29
C THR A 110 -8.91 14.10 11.29
N LEU A 111 -9.25 14.28 10.00
CA LEU A 111 -8.21 14.51 8.97
C LEU A 111 -7.52 15.86 9.14
N ASP A 112 -8.25 16.91 9.50
CA ASP A 112 -7.68 18.26 9.67
C ASP A 112 -6.69 18.29 10.84
N GLU A 113 -7.03 17.64 11.95
CA GLU A 113 -6.15 17.47 13.11
C GLU A 113 -4.86 16.73 12.73
N VAL A 114 -4.98 15.60 12.03
CA VAL A 114 -3.82 14.83 11.56
C VAL A 114 -2.93 15.67 10.63
N VAL A 115 -3.53 16.42 9.71
CA VAL A 115 -2.80 17.33 8.80
C VAL A 115 -2.07 18.41 9.59
N GLU A 116 -2.69 19.01 10.60
CA GLU A 116 -2.08 20.03 11.44
C GLU A 116 -0.90 19.47 12.25
N ILE A 117 -1.08 18.32 12.90
CA ILE A 117 -0.02 17.65 13.66
C ILE A 117 1.18 17.36 12.75
N LEU A 118 0.97 16.76 11.58
CA LEU A 118 2.05 16.45 10.63
C LEU A 118 2.81 17.71 10.18
N LYS A 119 2.09 18.82 9.91
CA LYS A 119 2.71 20.10 9.56
C LYS A 119 3.59 20.66 10.67
N ASN A 120 3.21 20.47 11.94
CA ASN A 120 4.03 20.87 13.08
C ASN A 120 5.36 20.09 13.16
N PHE A 121 5.43 18.88 12.57
CA PHE A 121 6.66 18.12 12.38
C PHE A 121 7.40 18.45 11.06
N GLY A 122 7.00 19.50 10.34
CA GLY A 122 7.61 19.90 9.08
C GLY A 122 7.30 18.97 7.89
N VAL A 123 6.23 18.17 8.01
CA VAL A 123 5.71 17.29 6.95
C VAL A 123 4.62 18.03 6.19
N GLU A 124 4.71 18.01 4.86
CA GLU A 124 3.63 18.50 4.01
C GLU A 124 2.50 17.47 4.00
N ALA A 125 1.28 17.90 4.30
CA ALA A 125 0.12 17.02 4.37
C ALA A 125 -1.12 17.65 3.70
N LYS A 126 -1.91 16.79 3.06
CA LYS A 126 -3.19 17.12 2.41
C LYS A 126 -4.23 16.05 2.76
N ALA A 127 -5.47 16.47 2.93
CA ALA A 127 -6.61 15.58 3.15
C ALA A 127 -7.48 15.48 1.89
N ASP A 128 -7.95 14.27 1.60
CA ASP A 128 -9.09 13.98 0.74
C ASP A 128 -10.24 13.54 1.65
N THR A 129 -11.11 14.50 1.97
CA THR A 129 -12.24 14.32 2.89
C THR A 129 -13.31 13.40 2.32
N ALA A 130 -13.43 13.28 1.00
CA ALA A 130 -14.41 12.41 0.36
C ALA A 130 -14.07 10.93 0.56
N ASN A 131 -12.77 10.60 0.57
CA ASN A 131 -12.28 9.23 0.69
C ASN A 131 -11.66 8.91 2.06
N GLY A 132 -11.66 9.87 3.00
CA GLY A 132 -11.08 9.67 4.32
C GLY A 132 -9.57 9.46 4.26
N VAL A 133 -8.86 10.17 3.39
CA VAL A 133 -7.43 9.94 3.14
C VAL A 133 -6.60 11.14 3.58
N VAL A 134 -5.46 10.89 4.24
CA VAL A 134 -4.36 11.86 4.38
C VAL A 134 -3.19 11.40 3.52
N VAL A 135 -2.60 12.31 2.77
CA VAL A 135 -1.32 12.11 2.07
C VAL A 135 -0.27 13.00 2.73
N ALA A 136 0.88 12.43 3.07
CA ALA A 136 1.94 13.07 3.83
C ALA A 136 3.30 12.90 3.14
N SER A 137 4.16 13.92 3.21
CA SER A 137 5.44 13.93 2.52
C SER A 137 6.44 14.90 3.15
N TYR A 138 7.68 14.47 3.36
CA TYR A 138 8.79 15.39 3.65
C TYR A 138 9.22 16.20 2.41
N MET A 139 8.88 15.74 1.21
CA MET A 139 9.06 16.45 -0.05
C MET A 139 7.91 17.44 -0.29
N PRO A 140 8.17 18.72 -0.56
CA PRO A 140 7.15 19.66 -1.02
C PRO A 140 6.38 19.13 -2.24
N PHE A 141 5.05 19.25 -2.25
CA PHE A 141 4.20 18.69 -3.31
C PHE A 141 4.46 19.29 -4.71
N ASN A 142 5.13 20.44 -4.79
CA ASN A 142 5.56 21.06 -6.04
C ASN A 142 6.94 20.57 -6.53
N LEU A 143 7.62 19.69 -5.78
CA LEU A 143 8.90 19.09 -6.13
C LEU A 143 8.77 17.57 -6.34
N ARG A 144 9.81 16.96 -6.90
CA ARG A 144 9.89 15.51 -7.12
C ARG A 144 11.18 14.95 -6.54
N CYS A 145 11.12 13.72 -6.04
CA CYS A 145 12.30 12.98 -5.63
C CYS A 145 13.22 12.68 -6.80
N LYS A 146 14.51 12.43 -6.49
CA LYS A 146 15.40 11.75 -7.41
C LYS A 146 14.78 10.40 -7.79
N GLN A 147 14.95 9.99 -9.03
CA GLN A 147 14.56 8.65 -9.45
C GLN A 147 15.35 7.63 -8.63
N SER A 148 14.70 6.53 -8.22
CA SER A 148 15.33 5.49 -7.40
C SER A 148 15.89 5.99 -6.06
N CYS A 149 15.15 6.87 -5.37
CA CYS A 149 15.53 7.34 -4.04
C CYS A 149 15.59 6.19 -3.03
N ASP A 150 16.72 6.09 -2.34
CA ASP A 150 17.03 5.15 -1.25
C ASP A 150 16.68 5.71 0.13
N GLU A 151 15.94 6.81 0.16
CA GLU A 151 15.39 7.43 1.38
C GLU A 151 16.43 7.82 2.46
N PRO A 152 17.57 8.43 2.09
CA PRO A 152 18.64 8.77 3.02
C PRO A 152 18.15 9.80 4.04
N GLN A 153 18.65 9.80 5.27
CA GLN A 153 18.20 10.72 6.34
C GLN A 153 18.15 12.20 5.90
N VAL A 154 19.17 12.66 5.17
CA VAL A 154 19.21 13.99 4.56
C VAL A 154 18.70 13.93 3.13
N CYS A 155 17.67 14.71 2.80
CA CYS A 155 17.10 14.72 1.46
C CYS A 155 18.10 15.32 0.44
N PRO A 156 18.45 14.60 -0.65
CA PRO A 156 19.39 15.10 -1.65
C PRO A 156 18.83 16.25 -2.52
N ILE A 157 17.51 16.46 -2.49
CA ILE A 157 16.84 17.51 -3.27
C ILE A 157 16.61 18.78 -2.44
N THR A 158 16.18 18.62 -1.19
CA THR A 158 15.78 19.75 -0.34
C THR A 158 16.80 20.09 0.76
N GLY A 159 17.76 19.21 1.03
CA GLY A 159 18.69 19.34 2.16
C GLY A 159 18.06 19.13 3.54
N LYS A 160 16.74 18.87 3.61
CA LYS A 160 16.04 18.67 4.89
C LYS A 160 16.51 17.38 5.58
N ILE A 161 16.77 17.48 6.88
CA ILE A 161 17.03 16.33 7.76
C ILE A 161 15.69 15.77 8.24
N LYS A 162 15.46 14.48 8.06
CA LYS A 162 14.33 13.77 8.68
C LYS A 162 14.72 13.35 10.09
N ALA A 163 14.15 14.02 11.09
CA ALA A 163 14.39 13.68 12.49
C ALA A 163 13.74 12.33 12.86
N ILE A 164 12.55 12.06 12.32
CA ILE A 164 11.78 10.84 12.53
C ILE A 164 11.40 10.31 11.13
N PRO A 165 11.56 9.02 10.83
CA PRO A 165 11.01 8.42 9.62
C PRO A 165 9.49 8.58 9.56
N LEU A 166 8.93 8.88 8.37
CA LEU A 166 7.51 9.19 8.28
C LEU A 166 6.59 8.04 8.71
N HIS A 167 6.98 6.78 8.50
CA HIS A 167 6.21 5.63 9.00
C HIS A 167 6.11 5.59 10.53
N GLU A 168 7.19 5.91 11.24
CA GLU A 168 7.18 6.01 12.71
C GLU A 168 6.32 7.19 13.17
N LEU A 169 6.50 8.36 12.54
CA LEU A 169 5.71 9.54 12.85
C LEU A 169 4.21 9.31 12.61
N MET A 170 3.84 8.65 11.52
CA MET A 170 2.45 8.28 11.27
C MET A 170 1.91 7.35 12.34
N GLY A 171 2.70 6.37 12.82
CA GLY A 171 2.30 5.54 13.95
C GLY A 171 1.98 6.36 15.21
N LEU A 172 2.85 7.31 15.54
CA LEU A 172 2.67 8.21 16.70
C LEU A 172 1.46 9.14 16.56
N VAL A 173 1.17 9.64 15.36
CA VAL A 173 0.04 10.56 15.14
C VAL A 173 -1.29 9.80 15.11
N LEU A 174 -1.33 8.64 14.45
CA LEU A 174 -2.57 7.92 14.21
C LEU A 174 -3.15 7.27 15.47
N ILE A 175 -2.29 6.80 16.39
CA ILE A 175 -2.74 6.19 17.66
C ILE A 175 -3.48 7.18 18.58
N GLU A 176 -3.24 8.49 18.42
CA GLU A 176 -3.90 9.53 19.22
C GLU A 176 -5.31 9.87 18.70
N VAL A 177 -5.63 9.51 17.44
CA VAL A 177 -6.86 9.95 16.77
C VAL A 177 -7.76 8.81 16.29
N ALA A 178 -7.32 7.56 16.40
CA ALA A 178 -8.07 6.38 15.98
C ALA A 178 -8.03 5.30 17.05
N ASP A 179 -9.12 4.53 17.18
CA ASP A 179 -9.19 3.44 18.14
C ASP A 179 -8.21 2.32 17.76
N GLU A 180 -8.04 2.10 16.46
CA GLU A 180 -7.27 0.99 15.91
C GLU A 180 -6.40 1.48 14.76
N THR A 181 -5.09 1.25 14.87
CA THR A 181 -4.09 1.79 13.94
C THR A 181 -3.21 0.68 13.38
N VAL A 182 -3.03 0.68 12.07
CA VAL A 182 -2.08 -0.19 11.37
C VAL A 182 -1.21 0.65 10.45
N VAL A 183 0.11 0.60 10.63
CA VAL A 183 1.07 1.28 9.75
C VAL A 183 2.00 0.27 9.11
N PHE A 184 1.93 0.16 7.80
CA PHE A 184 2.83 -0.67 7.00
C PHE A 184 4.05 0.15 6.59
N GLU A 185 5.24 -0.30 7.03
CA GLU A 185 6.50 0.27 6.57
C GLU A 185 6.77 -0.17 5.12
N SER A 186 6.72 0.78 4.19
CA SER A 186 7.17 0.58 2.82
C SER A 186 8.69 0.66 2.77
N LYS A 187 9.33 -0.47 2.47
CA LYS A 187 10.78 -0.63 2.35
C LYS A 187 11.21 -0.61 0.89
N PHE A 188 12.44 -0.16 0.67
CA PHE A 188 13.12 -0.29 -0.61
C PHE A 188 13.45 -1.76 -0.88
N ILE A 189 12.80 -2.36 -1.88
CA ILE A 189 12.99 -3.78 -2.25
C ILE A 189 14.04 -3.92 -3.36
N ALA A 190 13.98 -3.02 -4.33
CA ALA A 190 14.93 -2.91 -5.43
C ALA A 190 14.92 -1.48 -5.96
N GLU A 191 15.87 -1.17 -6.85
CA GLU A 191 15.94 0.12 -7.51
C GLU A 191 14.61 0.51 -8.17
N GLY A 192 13.98 1.56 -7.64
CA GLY A 192 12.68 2.05 -8.11
C GLY A 192 11.46 1.24 -7.65
N VAL A 193 11.63 0.33 -6.69
CA VAL A 193 10.59 -0.58 -6.21
C VAL A 193 10.48 -0.53 -4.69
N GLY A 194 9.38 0.05 -4.20
CA GLY A 194 8.99 -0.01 -2.79
C GLY A 194 7.93 -1.09 -2.55
N GLY A 195 7.91 -1.65 -1.36
CA GLY A 195 6.90 -2.63 -0.96
C GLY A 195 6.87 -2.84 0.55
N PHE A 196 5.82 -3.47 1.03
CA PHE A 196 5.62 -3.78 2.45
C PHE A 196 5.30 -5.26 2.64
N SER A 197 5.32 -5.73 3.88
CA SER A 197 5.11 -7.15 4.20
C SER A 197 3.67 -7.58 3.92
N GLY A 198 3.49 -8.59 3.07
CA GLY A 198 2.17 -9.17 2.86
C GLY A 198 1.69 -10.02 4.05
N TYR A 199 2.62 -10.52 4.87
CA TYR A 199 2.29 -11.19 6.13
C TYR A 199 1.69 -10.24 7.14
N GLU A 200 2.28 -9.05 7.32
CA GLU A 200 1.75 -8.01 8.21
C GLU A 200 0.35 -7.58 7.75
N LEU A 201 0.14 -7.41 6.44
CA LEU A 201 -1.18 -7.09 5.92
C LEU A 201 -2.19 -8.21 6.20
N ALA A 202 -1.85 -9.46 5.91
CA ALA A 202 -2.77 -10.58 6.17
C ALA A 202 -3.10 -10.76 7.66
N GLU A 203 -2.14 -10.50 8.55
CA GLU A 203 -2.34 -10.50 10.00
C GLU A 203 -3.22 -9.34 10.45
N ALA A 204 -2.93 -8.12 10.00
CA ALA A 204 -3.74 -6.94 10.27
C ALA A 204 -5.20 -7.15 9.87
N LEU A 205 -5.47 -7.71 8.68
CA LEU A 205 -6.83 -8.02 8.25
C LEU A 205 -7.55 -8.96 9.23
N LYS A 206 -6.89 -10.01 9.71
CA LYS A 206 -7.48 -10.94 10.68
C LYS A 206 -7.80 -10.26 12.00
N ASN A 207 -6.91 -9.39 12.49
CA ASN A 207 -7.09 -8.66 13.74
C ASN A 207 -8.27 -7.68 13.61
N LEU A 208 -8.31 -6.91 12.52
CA LEU A 208 -9.36 -5.93 12.26
C LEU A 208 -10.75 -6.58 12.04
N ALA A 209 -10.82 -7.83 11.56
CA ALA A 209 -12.09 -8.53 11.38
C ALA A 209 -12.91 -8.70 12.66
N SER A 210 -12.28 -8.56 13.84
CA SER A 210 -12.98 -8.62 15.13
C SER A 210 -13.71 -7.31 15.50
N LEU A 211 -13.45 -6.22 14.77
CA LEU A 211 -13.84 -4.85 15.12
C LEU A 211 -15.12 -4.36 14.43
N CYS A 212 -16.08 -5.22 14.06
CA CYS A 212 -17.34 -4.78 13.44
C CYS A 212 -18.28 -4.01 14.41
N ARG A 213 -17.76 -3.19 15.34
CA ARG A 213 -18.51 -2.49 16.39
C ARG A 213 -17.96 -1.09 16.64
N GLY A 214 -18.56 -0.09 16.01
CA GLY A 214 -18.41 1.33 16.35
C GLY A 214 -16.97 1.82 16.59
N SER A 215 -16.01 1.42 15.77
CA SER A 215 -14.58 1.77 15.89
C SER A 215 -14.11 2.65 14.74
N LEU A 216 -13.21 3.57 15.03
CA LEU A 216 -12.43 4.33 14.06
C LEU A 216 -11.11 3.60 13.78
N VAL A 217 -10.94 3.16 12.54
CA VAL A 217 -9.75 2.44 12.08
C VAL A 217 -8.92 3.34 11.17
N ALA A 218 -7.63 3.46 11.46
CA ALA A 218 -6.63 4.10 10.60
C ALA A 218 -5.68 3.05 10.01
N VAL A 219 -5.59 3.00 8.68
CA VAL A 219 -4.63 2.15 7.97
C VAL A 219 -3.69 3.05 7.20
N ALA A 220 -2.39 2.88 7.36
CA ALA A 220 -1.38 3.65 6.65
C ALA A 220 -0.34 2.77 5.96
N THR A 221 0.19 3.27 4.87
CA THR A 221 1.43 2.76 4.26
C THR A 221 2.38 3.93 4.12
N ALA A 222 3.60 3.79 4.64
CA ALA A 222 4.58 4.88 4.62
C ALA A 222 5.99 4.36 4.55
N CYS A 223 6.85 5.07 3.82
CA CYS A 223 8.29 4.89 3.88
C CYS A 223 8.91 5.92 4.85
N ALA A 224 10.22 6.14 4.81
CA ALA A 224 10.83 7.20 5.63
C ALA A 224 10.44 8.60 5.14
N CYS A 225 9.99 8.76 3.88
CA CYS A 225 9.78 10.06 3.23
C CYS A 225 8.32 10.40 2.89
N HIS A 226 7.52 9.42 2.47
CA HIS A 226 6.15 9.60 1.96
C HIS A 226 5.24 8.58 2.61
N GLY A 227 3.99 8.98 2.83
CA GLY A 227 3.01 8.13 3.46
C GLY A 227 1.61 8.57 3.14
N LEU A 228 0.68 7.65 3.33
CA LEU A 228 -0.73 7.90 3.15
C LEU A 228 -1.53 7.01 4.10
N ALA A 229 -2.61 7.57 4.64
CA ALA A 229 -3.49 6.90 5.60
C ALA A 229 -4.93 6.99 5.14
N ASN A 230 -5.68 5.88 5.25
CA ASN A 230 -7.13 5.86 5.18
C ASN A 230 -7.72 5.78 6.58
N PHE A 231 -8.82 6.47 6.78
CA PHE A 231 -9.63 6.45 7.98
C PHE A 231 -11.01 5.89 7.66
N PHE A 232 -11.47 4.95 8.48
CA PHE A 232 -12.74 4.27 8.32
C PHE A 232 -13.52 4.27 9.63
N ALA A 233 -14.81 4.61 9.57
CA ALA A 233 -15.74 4.29 10.63
C ALA A 233 -16.33 2.90 10.35
N VAL A 234 -16.20 2.00 11.32
CA VAL A 234 -16.66 0.61 11.25
C VAL A 234 -17.72 0.38 12.31
N GLY A 235 -18.94 0.01 11.92
CA GLY A 235 -20.06 -0.20 12.86
C GLY A 235 -21.41 -0.22 12.18
#